data_AF-A0AAD5E130-F1
#
_entry.id   AF-A0AAD5E130-F1
#
_cell.length_a   1.000
_cell.length_b   1.000
_cell.length_c   1.000
_cell.angle_alpha   90.00
_cell.angle_beta   90.00
_cell.angle_gamma   90.00
#
_symmetry.space_group_name_H-M   'P 1'
#
loop_
_entity.id
_entity.type
_entity.pdbx_description
1 polymer ?
#
loop_
_entity_poly.entity_id
_entity_poly.type
_entity_poly.pdbx_seq_one_letter_code
_entity_poly.pdbx_strand_id
1 'polypeptide(L)'
;MRQSKHAHSISRTARLAARAQEQQQQQAAPAAEDEPLAAEQLLKRGPRKAGGGGKKQQGPKVIAPVRDQVYGGGPQTPVQKAENTVVATLAVLFFVILIEGILVAGSGFMSEEMDAWVAGTVLPAFTPTMGLFLAISTGYGLWKTRAAPEEKSN
;
A
#
# COMPACT_ATOMS: atom_id res chain seq x y z
N MET A 1 -32.71 55.07 -5.08
CA MET A 1 -31.34 55.47 -4.66
C MET A 1 -30.98 54.60 -3.45
N ARG A 2 -30.32 53.45 -3.61
CA ARG A 2 -28.85 53.15 -3.57
C ARG A 2 -28.08 53.68 -2.33
N GLN A 3 -27.38 52.73 -1.69
CA GLN A 3 -26.27 52.79 -0.70
C GLN A 3 -26.74 52.73 0.78
N SER A 4 -26.19 51.88 1.66
CA SER A 4 -24.78 51.59 1.94
C SER A 4 -24.47 50.13 2.31
N LYS A 5 -23.24 49.71 1.98
CA LYS A 5 -22.56 48.48 2.40
C LYS A 5 -21.57 48.79 3.53
N HIS A 6 -21.16 47.73 4.24
CA HIS A 6 -20.00 47.56 5.14
C HIS A 6 -20.24 47.73 6.65
N ALA A 7 -20.19 46.60 7.37
CA ALA A 7 -19.25 46.37 8.47
C ALA A 7 -19.47 44.96 9.05
N HIS A 8 -18.52 44.03 8.92
CA HIS A 8 -18.17 42.97 9.89
C HIS A 8 -17.07 42.07 9.31
N SER A 9 -15.81 42.46 9.46
CA SER A 9 -14.65 41.61 9.14
C SER A 9 -13.54 41.68 10.19
N ILE A 10 -13.88 41.84 11.47
CA ILE A 10 -12.92 41.95 12.57
C ILE A 10 -13.22 40.88 13.61
N SER A 11 -12.79 39.63 13.37
CA SER A 11 -12.95 38.57 14.40
C SER A 11 -11.95 37.41 14.32
N ARG A 12 -11.14 37.28 13.27
CA ARG A 12 -10.21 36.14 13.14
C ARG A 12 -8.80 36.45 13.66
N THR A 13 -8.31 37.67 13.44
CA THR A 13 -6.96 38.08 13.83
C THR A 13 -6.80 38.17 15.36
N ALA A 14 -7.83 38.63 16.07
CA ALA A 14 -7.81 38.71 17.53
C ALA A 14 -7.74 37.33 18.21
N ARG A 15 -8.34 36.29 17.61
CA ARG A 15 -8.32 34.92 18.15
C ARG A 15 -6.97 34.22 17.95
N LEU A 16 -6.22 34.61 16.92
CA LEU A 16 -4.89 34.05 16.65
C LEU A 16 -3.82 34.65 17.58
N ALA A 17 -3.95 35.93 17.92
CA ALA A 17 -3.05 36.59 18.87
C ALA A 17 -3.19 36.02 20.30
N ALA A 18 -4.40 35.71 20.75
CA ALA A 18 -4.64 35.11 22.07
C ALA A 18 -4.02 33.71 22.20
N ARG A 19 -4.11 32.89 21.15
CA ARG A 19 -3.57 31.51 21.15
C ARG A 19 -2.04 31.48 21.11
N ALA A 20 -1.41 32.51 20.55
CA ALA A 20 0.05 32.64 20.52
C ALA A 20 0.63 32.99 21.90
N GLN A 21 -0.08 33.78 22.72
CA GLN A 21 0.34 34.06 24.10
C GLN A 21 0.20 32.86 25.04
N GLU A 22 -0.84 32.03 24.87
CA GLU A 22 -0.98 30.79 25.66
C GLU A 22 0.17 29.80 25.40
N GLN A 23 0.67 29.72 24.17
CA GLN A 23 1.79 28.84 23.83
C GLN A 23 3.14 29.34 24.37
N GLN A 24 3.36 30.66 24.44
CA GLN A 24 4.60 31.20 25.02
C GLN A 24 4.68 31.06 26.54
N GLN A 25 3.54 30.98 27.24
CA GLN A 25 3.54 30.84 28.70
C GLN A 25 3.65 29.37 29.16
N GLN A 26 3.45 28.41 28.27
CA GLN A 26 3.68 26.97 28.53
C GLN A 26 5.11 26.50 28.23
N GLN A 27 5.99 27.40 27.79
CA GLN A 27 7.37 27.09 27.43
C GLN A 27 8.37 27.95 28.21
N ALA A 28 8.21 27.95 29.53
CA ALA A 28 9.24 28.37 30.48
C ALA A 28 9.35 27.30 31.58
N ALA A 29 10.44 26.54 31.55
CA ALA A 29 10.78 25.53 32.57
C ALA A 29 11.08 26.18 33.94
N PRO A 30 11.12 25.40 35.03
CA PRO A 30 12.42 24.85 35.39
C PRO A 30 12.39 23.37 35.79
N ALA A 31 13.60 22.80 35.73
CA ALA A 31 13.97 21.50 36.22
C ALA A 31 13.82 21.38 37.75
N ALA A 32 13.98 20.13 38.22
CA ALA A 32 14.26 19.70 39.59
C ALA A 32 13.02 19.25 40.42
N GLU A 33 12.94 17.91 40.56
CA GLU A 33 12.61 17.11 41.77
C GLU A 33 11.26 17.37 42.46
N ASP A 34 10.37 16.37 42.44
CA ASP A 34 9.50 15.94 43.56
C ASP A 34 8.41 14.96 43.07
N GLU A 35 8.84 13.74 42.74
CA GLU A 35 8.00 12.54 42.57
C GLU A 35 7.83 11.84 43.94
N PRO A 36 6.93 12.29 44.81
CA PRO A 36 6.21 11.31 45.63
C PRO A 36 4.70 11.57 45.81
N LEU A 37 4.18 12.74 45.44
CA LEU A 37 2.78 13.10 45.75
C LEU A 37 1.75 12.66 44.69
N ALA A 38 2.18 12.42 43.44
CA ALA A 38 1.31 11.93 42.37
C ALA A 38 1.05 10.41 42.48
N ALA A 39 2.04 9.66 42.96
CA ALA A 39 1.96 8.21 43.12
C ALA A 39 0.99 7.79 44.25
N GLU A 40 0.95 8.52 45.37
CA GLU A 40 0.01 8.24 46.47
C GLU A 40 -1.46 8.48 46.07
N GLN A 41 -1.73 9.48 45.23
CA GLN A 41 -3.10 9.77 44.78
C GLN A 41 -3.63 8.72 43.79
N LEU A 42 -2.74 8.06 43.05
CA LEU A 42 -3.07 6.96 42.13
C LEU A 42 -3.40 5.66 42.87
N LEU A 43 -2.74 5.37 43.99
CA LEU A 43 -2.97 4.16 44.80
C LEU A 43 -4.29 4.21 45.62
N LYS A 44 -4.85 5.41 45.85
CA LYS A 44 -6.11 5.58 46.62
C LYS A 44 -7.37 5.39 45.79
N ARG A 45 -7.28 5.24 44.47
CA ARG A 45 -8.43 5.06 43.57
C ARG A 45 -8.67 3.57 43.31
N GLY A 46 -9.25 2.90 44.30
CA GLY A 46 -9.65 1.49 44.22
C GLY A 46 -10.54 1.17 43.01
N PRO A 47 -10.61 -0.11 42.59
CA PRO A 47 -11.15 -0.51 41.30
C PRO A 47 -12.67 -0.32 41.27
N ARG A 48 -13.14 0.74 40.59
CA ARG A 48 -14.55 0.86 40.22
C ARG A 48 -14.84 -0.09 39.07
N LYS A 49 -15.39 -1.25 39.42
CA LYS A 49 -16.16 -2.12 38.51
C LYS A 49 -17.35 -1.31 37.99
N ALA A 50 -17.22 -0.75 36.79
CA ALA A 50 -18.30 -0.14 36.04
C ALA A 50 -18.56 -1.01 34.80
N GLY A 51 -19.56 -1.89 34.93
CA GLY A 51 -20.21 -2.49 33.77
C GLY A 51 -20.80 -1.38 32.90
N GLY A 52 -20.59 -1.51 31.60
CA GLY A 52 -21.11 -0.58 30.62
C GLY A 52 -20.80 -1.10 29.23
N GLY A 53 -21.74 -1.86 28.66
CA GLY A 53 -21.67 -2.33 27.29
C GLY A 53 -21.60 -1.16 26.32
N GLY A 54 -20.38 -0.76 25.96
CA GLY A 54 -20.13 0.20 24.90
C GLY A 54 -20.39 -0.46 23.56
N LYS A 55 -21.54 -0.18 22.94
CA LYS A 55 -21.75 -0.43 21.51
C LYS A 55 -20.61 0.25 20.76
N LYS A 56 -19.72 -0.56 20.15
CA LYS A 56 -18.71 -0.08 19.22
C LYS A 56 -19.42 0.66 18.10
N GLN A 57 -19.41 1.98 18.14
CA GLN A 57 -19.80 2.80 16.99
C GLN A 57 -18.78 2.47 15.90
N GLN A 58 -19.20 1.63 14.96
CA GLN A 58 -18.48 1.42 13.71
C GLN A 58 -18.53 2.77 12.98
N GLY A 59 -17.41 3.49 13.00
CA GLY A 59 -17.29 4.73 12.25
C GLY A 59 -17.66 4.48 10.78
N PRO A 60 -18.24 5.46 10.07
CA PRO A 60 -18.57 5.32 8.66
C PRO A 60 -17.35 4.80 7.91
N LYS A 61 -17.47 3.61 7.30
CA LYS A 61 -16.44 3.04 6.45
C LYS A 61 -16.38 3.95 5.22
N VAL A 62 -15.55 4.99 5.29
CA VAL A 62 -15.25 5.87 4.16
C VAL A 62 -14.52 5.00 3.15
N ILE A 63 -15.30 4.39 2.25
CA ILE A 63 -14.79 3.80 1.03
C ILE A 63 -14.25 5.00 0.27
N ALA A 64 -12.92 5.13 0.24
CA ALA A 64 -12.23 6.13 -0.56
C ALA A 64 -11.82 5.42 -1.85
N PRO A 65 -12.73 5.27 -2.84
CA PRO A 65 -12.47 4.47 -4.04
C PRO A 65 -11.24 4.99 -4.81
N VAL A 66 -10.96 6.29 -4.72
CA VAL A 66 -9.78 6.93 -5.32
C VAL A 66 -8.48 6.47 -4.66
N ARG A 67 -8.42 6.40 -3.32
CA ARG A 67 -7.24 5.89 -2.61
C ARG A 67 -7.02 4.42 -2.94
N ASP A 68 -8.11 3.65 -2.97
CA ASP A 68 -8.05 2.22 -3.20
C ASP A 68 -7.67 1.87 -4.66
N GLN A 69 -7.97 2.74 -5.63
CA GLN A 69 -7.48 2.65 -7.01
C GLN A 69 -6.00 2.98 -7.15
N VAL A 70 -5.51 3.99 -6.44
CA VAL A 70 -4.11 4.46 -6.53
C VAL A 70 -3.14 3.58 -5.74
N TYR A 71 -3.57 3.11 -4.57
CA TYR A 71 -2.74 2.35 -3.64
C TYR A 71 -3.07 0.84 -3.59
N GLY A 72 -4.02 0.38 -4.42
CA GLY A 72 -4.38 -1.04 -4.54
C GLY A 72 -5.05 -1.64 -3.28
N GLY A 73 -5.53 -0.81 -2.36
CA GLY A 73 -6.09 -1.24 -1.07
C GLY A 73 -7.56 -1.66 -1.09
N GLY A 74 -8.22 -1.61 -2.26
CA GLY A 74 -9.64 -1.93 -2.40
C GLY A 74 -9.93 -3.43 -2.54
N PRO A 75 -11.18 -3.87 -2.31
CA PRO A 75 -11.61 -5.22 -2.64
C PRO A 75 -11.38 -5.51 -4.13
N GLN A 76 -10.63 -6.55 -4.46
CA GLN A 76 -10.37 -6.88 -5.86
C GLN A 76 -11.66 -7.32 -6.57
N THR A 77 -11.91 -6.73 -7.74
CA THR A 77 -12.98 -7.20 -8.61
C THR A 77 -12.64 -8.59 -9.16
N PRO A 78 -13.64 -9.39 -9.58
CA PRO A 78 -13.37 -10.69 -10.22
C PRO A 78 -12.41 -10.59 -11.41
N VAL A 79 -12.50 -9.49 -12.18
CA VAL A 79 -11.61 -9.19 -13.31
C VAL A 79 -10.17 -8.95 -12.83
N GLN A 80 -9.98 -8.11 -11.81
CA GLN A 80 -8.64 -7.85 -11.24
C GLN A 80 -8.00 -9.12 -10.68
N LYS A 81 -8.79 -10.01 -10.07
CA LYS A 81 -8.28 -11.30 -9.57
C LYS A 81 -7.82 -12.20 -10.72
N ALA A 82 -8.57 -12.24 -11.82
CA ALA A 82 -8.19 -13.00 -13.01
C ALA A 82 -6.91 -12.41 -13.64
N GLU A 83 -6.84 -11.09 -13.81
CA GLU A 83 -5.64 -10.40 -14.32
C GLU A 83 -4.41 -10.68 -13.46
N ASN A 84 -4.54 -10.56 -12.14
CA ASN A 84 -3.45 -10.87 -11.21
C ASN A 84 -3.01 -12.34 -11.29
N THR A 85 -3.95 -13.27 -11.50
CA THR A 85 -3.62 -14.69 -11.67
C THR A 85 -2.83 -14.93 -12.95
N VAL A 86 -3.23 -14.29 -14.06
CA VAL A 86 -2.51 -14.38 -15.33
C VAL A 86 -1.10 -13.82 -15.17
N VAL A 87 -0.97 -12.59 -14.66
CA VAL A 87 0.34 -11.96 -14.45
C VAL A 87 1.22 -12.79 -13.50
N ALA A 88 0.67 -13.32 -12.42
CA ALA A 88 1.40 -14.21 -11.51
C ALA A 88 1.87 -15.49 -12.20
N THR A 89 1.02 -16.08 -13.05
CA THR A 89 1.38 -17.28 -13.84
C THR A 89 2.50 -16.98 -14.82
N LEU A 90 2.45 -15.84 -15.52
CA LEU A 90 3.53 -15.40 -16.41
C LEU A 90 4.83 -15.16 -15.64
N ALA A 91 4.75 -14.58 -14.43
CA ALA A 91 5.92 -14.35 -13.58
C ALA A 91 6.58 -15.67 -13.15
N VAL A 92 5.78 -16.65 -12.70
CA VAL A 92 6.29 -17.99 -12.36
C VAL A 92 6.94 -18.65 -13.57
N LEU A 93 6.27 -18.63 -14.72
CA LEU A 93 6.80 -19.20 -15.96
C LEU A 93 8.13 -18.53 -16.36
N PHE A 94 8.23 -17.21 -16.22
CA PHE A 94 9.47 -16.47 -16.46
C PHE A 94 10.60 -16.91 -15.53
N PHE A 95 10.33 -17.15 -14.24
CA PHE A 95 11.35 -17.66 -13.31
C PHE A 95 11.81 -19.09 -13.65
N VAL A 96 10.89 -19.97 -14.07
CA VAL A 96 11.24 -21.33 -14.54
C VAL A 96 12.23 -21.25 -15.70
N ILE A 97 11.89 -20.43 -16.70
CA ILE A 97 12.72 -20.09 -17.84
C ILE A 97 14.11 -19.57 -17.45
N LEU A 98 14.17 -18.72 -16.41
CA LEU A 98 15.42 -18.11 -15.97
C LEU A 98 16.34 -19.18 -15.36
N ILE A 99 15.78 -20.10 -14.57
CA ILE A 99 16.51 -21.24 -14.01
C ILE A 99 16.99 -22.17 -15.13
N GLU A 100 16.12 -22.52 -16.08
CA GLU A 100 16.51 -23.33 -17.25
C GLU A 100 17.64 -22.65 -18.05
N GLY A 101 17.53 -21.34 -18.30
CA GLY A 101 18.54 -20.57 -19.00
C GLY A 101 19.89 -20.55 -18.26
N ILE A 102 19.89 -20.45 -16.93
CA ILE A 102 21.12 -20.53 -16.13
C ILE A 102 21.73 -21.94 -16.22
N LEU A 103 20.91 -22.99 -16.11
CA LEU A 103 21.38 -24.37 -16.21
C LEU A 103 22.01 -24.64 -17.58
N VAL A 104 21.39 -24.15 -18.66
CA VAL A 104 21.90 -24.28 -20.02
C VAL A 104 23.18 -23.46 -20.22
N ALA A 105 23.21 -22.20 -19.77
CA ALA A 105 24.38 -21.35 -19.91
C ALA A 105 25.58 -21.85 -19.07
N GLY A 106 25.29 -22.44 -17.91
CA GLY A 106 26.29 -22.96 -16.98
C GLY A 106 26.74 -24.39 -17.25
N SER A 107 26.07 -25.15 -18.13
CA SER A 107 26.30 -26.60 -18.29
C SER A 107 27.75 -26.92 -18.72
N GLY A 108 28.34 -26.06 -19.56
CA GLY A 108 29.74 -26.18 -19.98
C GLY A 108 30.78 -25.96 -18.88
N PHE A 109 30.37 -25.55 -17.68
CA PHE A 109 31.24 -25.38 -16.51
C PHE A 109 30.96 -26.42 -15.40
N MET A 110 30.00 -27.33 -15.59
CA MET A 110 29.62 -28.36 -14.62
C MET A 110 30.31 -29.70 -14.93
N SER A 111 30.13 -30.70 -14.05
CA SER A 111 30.57 -32.08 -14.28
C SER A 111 29.86 -32.71 -15.48
N GLU A 112 30.51 -33.64 -16.17
CA GLU A 112 29.98 -34.33 -17.36
C GLU A 112 28.58 -34.94 -17.17
N GLU A 113 28.27 -35.47 -15.98
CA GLU A 113 26.94 -36.03 -15.67
C GLU A 113 25.83 -34.97 -15.67
N MET A 114 26.13 -33.77 -15.14
CA MET A 114 25.17 -32.67 -15.11
C MET A 114 24.99 -32.07 -16.49
N ASP A 115 26.06 -31.93 -17.26
CA ASP A 115 25.98 -31.45 -18.64
C ASP A 115 25.14 -32.39 -19.53
N ALA A 116 25.35 -33.72 -19.40
CA ALA A 116 24.55 -34.71 -20.10
C ALA A 116 23.06 -34.65 -19.71
N TRP A 117 22.75 -34.41 -18.43
CA TRP A 117 21.37 -34.24 -17.97
C TRP A 117 20.73 -32.95 -18.53
N VAL A 118 21.47 -31.84 -18.55
CA VAL A 118 21.01 -30.56 -19.14
C VAL A 118 20.74 -30.74 -20.63
N ALA A 119 21.66 -31.37 -21.37
CA ALA A 119 21.50 -31.63 -22.79
C ALA A 119 20.32 -32.57 -23.09
N GLY A 120 20.09 -33.58 -22.25
CA GLY A 120 19.03 -34.57 -22.45
C GLY A 120 17.64 -34.11 -22.01
N THR A 121 17.55 -33.20 -21.03
CA THR A 121 16.27 -32.83 -20.39
C THR A 121 15.96 -31.35 -20.50
N VAL A 122 16.90 -30.49 -20.11
CA VAL A 122 16.66 -29.05 -19.99
C VAL A 122 16.67 -28.38 -21.36
N LEU A 123 17.64 -28.69 -22.22
CA LEU A 123 17.76 -28.10 -23.56
C LEU A 123 16.52 -28.37 -24.44
N PRO A 124 15.99 -29.61 -24.49
CA PRO A 124 14.78 -29.91 -25.25
C PRO A 124 13.53 -29.27 -24.66
N ALA A 125 13.46 -29.07 -23.34
CA ALA A 125 12.34 -28.41 -22.68
C ALA A 125 12.39 -26.87 -22.79
N PHE A 126 13.58 -26.27 -22.82
CA PHE A 126 13.76 -24.82 -22.77
C PHE A 126 13.10 -24.09 -23.95
N THR A 127 13.25 -24.60 -25.16
CA THR A 127 12.71 -23.96 -26.38
C THR A 127 11.18 -23.95 -26.43
N PRO A 128 10.46 -25.07 -26.17
CA PRO A 128 9.00 -25.02 -26.09
C PRO A 128 8.49 -24.19 -24.90
N THR A 129 9.16 -24.22 -23.75
CA THR A 129 8.80 -23.37 -22.60
C THR A 129 8.94 -21.88 -22.94
N MET A 130 10.04 -21.50 -23.61
CA MET A 130 10.24 -20.17 -24.20
C MET A 130 9.10 -19.81 -25.15
N GLY A 131 8.83 -20.65 -26.14
CA GLY A 131 7.77 -20.41 -27.12
C GLY A 131 6.40 -20.21 -26.48
N LEU A 132 6.07 -21.02 -25.47
CA LEU A 132 4.82 -20.91 -24.71
C LEU A 132 4.74 -19.57 -23.96
N PHE A 133 5.82 -19.18 -23.26
CA PHE A 133 5.87 -17.90 -22.57
C PHE A 133 5.69 -16.72 -23.53
N LEU A 134 6.40 -16.72 -24.65
CA LEU A 134 6.25 -15.67 -25.67
C LEU A 134 4.82 -15.64 -26.23
N ALA A 135 4.22 -16.79 -26.52
CA ALA A 135 2.87 -16.87 -27.07
C ALA A 135 1.82 -16.29 -26.10
N ILE A 136 1.88 -16.68 -24.82
CA ILE A 136 0.92 -16.22 -23.81
C ILE A 136 1.17 -14.75 -23.46
N SER A 137 2.42 -14.33 -23.26
CA SER A 137 2.76 -12.94 -22.91
C SER A 137 2.41 -11.97 -24.04
N THR A 138 2.74 -12.30 -25.27
CA THR A 138 2.36 -11.49 -26.45
C THR A 138 0.85 -11.46 -26.61
N GLY A 139 0.18 -12.62 -26.52
CA GLY A 139 -1.28 -12.70 -26.63
C GLY A 139 -2.00 -11.89 -25.55
N TYR A 140 -1.56 -12.01 -24.30
CA TYR A 140 -2.08 -11.23 -23.18
C TYR A 140 -1.83 -9.73 -23.33
N GLY A 141 -0.61 -9.35 -23.76
CA GLY A 141 -0.26 -7.96 -24.02
C GLY A 141 -1.12 -7.34 -25.12
N LEU A 142 -1.28 -8.02 -26.26
CA LEU A 142 -2.15 -7.57 -27.35
C LEU A 142 -3.62 -7.49 -26.94
N TRP A 143 -4.11 -8.49 -26.20
CA TRP A 143 -5.48 -8.47 -25.71
C TRP A 143 -5.72 -7.29 -24.76
N LYS A 144 -4.79 -7.04 -23.84
CA LYS A 144 -4.89 -5.94 -22.87
C LYS A 144 -4.83 -4.56 -23.54
N THR A 145 -3.95 -4.37 -24.53
CA THR A 145 -3.85 -3.09 -25.25
C THR A 145 -5.05 -2.82 -26.13
N ARG A 146 -5.63 -3.84 -26.78
CA ARG A 146 -6.87 -3.70 -27.55
C ARG A 146 -8.11 -3.51 -26.67
N ALA A 147 -8.09 -4.01 -25.44
CA ALA A 147 -9.16 -3.85 -24.47
C ALA A 147 -9.10 -2.52 -23.69
N ALA A 148 -8.12 -1.65 -23.95
CA ALA A 148 -8.09 -0.28 -23.44
C ALA A 148 -8.77 0.65 -24.46
N PRO A 149 -10.02 1.08 -24.25
CA PRO A 149 -10.61 2.10 -25.09
C PRO A 149 -10.10 3.47 -24.62
N GLU A 150 -9.50 4.23 -25.54
CA GLU A 150 -9.51 5.71 -25.61
C GLU A 150 -9.69 6.44 -24.25
N GLU A 151 -8.63 6.54 -23.45
CA GLU A 151 -8.62 7.54 -22.37
C GLU A 151 -8.05 8.87 -22.90
N LYS A 152 -8.99 9.75 -23.24
CA LYS A 152 -8.90 11.23 -23.38
C LYS A 152 -8.34 11.80 -24.70
N SER A 153 -9.25 12.02 -25.64
CA SER A 153 -9.31 13.32 -26.34
C SER A 153 -10.28 14.24 -25.57
N ASN A 154 -9.74 15.21 -24.82
CA ASN A 154 -10.47 16.43 -24.44
C ASN A 154 -9.46 17.56 -24.24
#